data_AF-A0A2K4ZNU9-F1
#
_entry.id   AF-A0A2K4ZNU9-F1
#
_cell.length_a   1.000
_cell.length_b   1.000
_cell.length_c   1.000
_cell.angle_alpha   90.00
_cell.angle_beta   90.00
_cell.angle_gamma   90.00
#
_symmetry.space_group_name_H-M   'P 1'
#
loop_
_entity.id
_entity.type
_entity.pdbx_description
1 polymer ?
#
loop_
_entity_poly.entity_id
_entity_poly.type
_entity_poly.pdbx_seq_one_letter_code
_entity_poly.pdbx_strand_id
1 'polypeptide(L)'
;MDKISHYYERFIIYMEENHHLHISRQTKEEKWLMPHIRPGCRVDYGVGRIPFAGEVAGVLNPMGEGISAGMGSGYCVAVAVMEHFDNPETVREAYRQSTENLKSYMQRQWSLVGGMAGTFREME
;
A
#
# COMPACT_ATOMS: atom_id res chain seq x y z
N MET A 1 -0.45 18.84 24.46
CA MET A 1 -0.72 17.39 24.36
C MET A 1 -0.44 17.00 22.94
N ASP A 2 0.46 16.04 22.70
CA ASP A 2 0.68 15.51 21.35
C ASP A 2 -0.57 14.75 20.92
N LYS A 3 -1.24 15.24 19.85
CA LYS A 3 -2.49 14.65 19.37
C LYS A 3 -2.28 13.21 18.92
N ILE A 4 -1.10 12.88 18.40
CA ILE A 4 -0.78 11.53 17.92
C ILE A 4 -0.75 10.56 19.09
N SER A 5 -0.03 10.89 20.18
CA SER A 5 0.01 10.05 21.38
C SER A 5 -1.39 9.81 21.95
N HIS A 6 -2.23 10.85 22.01
CA HIS A 6 -3.59 10.72 22.51
C HIS A 6 -4.45 9.76 21.68
N TYR A 7 -4.40 9.85 20.35
CA TYR A 7 -5.15 8.93 19.48
C TYR A 7 -4.60 7.50 19.54
N TYR A 8 -3.29 7.34 19.66
CA TYR A 8 -2.66 6.03 19.80
C TYR A 8 -3.11 5.32 21.09
N GLU A 9 -3.07 6.01 22.24
CA GLU A 9 -3.56 5.47 23.52
C GLU A 9 -5.03 5.04 23.43
N ARG A 10 -5.87 5.88 22.84
CA ARG A 10 -7.29 5.58 22.60
C ARG A 10 -7.51 4.33 21.74
N PHE A 11 -6.67 4.14 20.71
CA PHE A 11 -6.72 2.95 19.87
C PHE A 11 -6.31 1.68 20.63
N ILE A 12 -5.24 1.72 21.42
CA ILE A 12 -4.82 0.57 22.23
C ILE A 12 -5.90 0.16 23.23
N ILE A 13 -6.48 1.12 23.95
CA ILE A 13 -7.59 0.86 24.89
C ILE A 13 -8.77 0.18 24.17
N TYR A 14 -9.15 0.67 22.99
CA TYR A 14 -10.23 0.06 22.21
C TYR A 14 -9.94 -1.40 21.85
N MET A 15 -8.71 -1.71 21.43
CA MET A 15 -8.31 -3.07 21.05
C MET A 15 -8.27 -4.03 22.25
N GLU A 16 -7.85 -3.55 23.42
CA GLU A 16 -7.87 -4.31 24.67
C GLU A 16 -9.31 -4.63 25.11
N GLU A 17 -10.18 -3.62 25.14
CA GLU A 17 -11.56 -3.74 25.64
C GLU A 17 -12.47 -4.55 24.70
N ASN A 18 -12.35 -4.37 23.38
CA ASN A 18 -13.30 -4.91 22.41
C ASN A 18 -12.79 -6.15 21.68
N HIS A 19 -11.47 -6.37 21.63
CA HIS A 19 -10.86 -7.48 20.90
C HIS A 19 -9.95 -8.37 21.75
N HIS A 20 -9.78 -8.07 23.05
CA HIS A 20 -8.91 -8.80 23.97
C HIS A 20 -7.45 -8.93 23.47
N LEU A 21 -7.00 -7.94 22.69
CA LEU A 21 -5.64 -7.88 22.16
C LEU A 21 -4.77 -7.11 23.14
N HIS A 22 -3.58 -7.63 23.45
CA HIS A 22 -2.59 -6.96 24.30
C HIS A 22 -1.21 -6.96 23.64
N ILE A 23 -0.44 -5.89 23.85
CA ILE A 23 0.94 -5.82 23.39
C ILE A 23 1.85 -6.44 24.46
N SER A 24 2.37 -7.63 24.19
CA SER A 24 3.28 -8.31 25.13
C SER A 24 4.67 -7.66 25.19
N ARG A 25 5.16 -7.13 24.06
CA ARG A 25 6.43 -6.42 23.95
C ARG A 25 6.42 -5.48 22.74
N GLN A 26 6.72 -4.21 22.97
CA GLN A 26 7.02 -3.27 21.89
C GLN A 26 8.47 -3.47 21.42
N THR A 27 8.66 -3.80 20.15
CA THR A 27 9.98 -4.08 19.56
C THR A 27 10.59 -2.85 18.88
N LYS A 28 9.75 -1.97 18.32
CA LYS A 28 10.16 -0.74 17.64
C LYS A 28 9.04 0.28 17.73
N GLU A 29 9.40 1.55 17.81
CA GLU A 29 8.51 2.67 17.51
C GLU A 29 8.97 3.29 16.20
N GLU A 30 8.05 3.48 15.26
CA GLU A 30 8.35 4.15 14.00
C GLU A 30 7.22 5.11 13.67
N LYS A 31 7.61 6.34 13.37
CA LYS A 31 6.71 7.27 12.69
C LYS A 31 6.69 6.79 11.25
N TRP A 32 5.61 6.13 10.84
CA TRP A 32 5.39 5.65 9.48
C TRP A 32 5.42 6.83 8.51
N LEU A 33 6.64 7.19 8.07
CA LEU A 33 6.85 8.24 7.09
C LEU A 33 6.40 7.68 5.76
N MET A 34 5.23 8.12 5.33
CA MET A 34 4.70 7.77 4.04
C MET A 34 5.63 8.35 2.95
N PRO A 35 6.09 7.51 1.99
CA PRO A 35 6.84 8.01 0.85
C PRO A 35 6.06 9.09 0.11
N HIS A 36 6.75 10.06 -0.47
CA HIS A 36 6.09 11.07 -1.28
C HIS A 36 5.51 10.42 -2.55
N ILE A 37 4.19 10.48 -2.68
CA ILE A 37 3.47 9.91 -3.83
C ILE A 37 3.39 10.97 -4.92
N ARG A 38 3.83 10.59 -6.12
CA ARG A 38 3.76 11.48 -7.28
C ARG A 38 2.40 11.37 -7.98
N PRO A 39 1.93 12.47 -8.61
CA PRO A 39 0.73 12.45 -9.43
C PRO A 39 0.78 11.33 -10.48
N GLY A 40 -0.38 10.74 -10.75
CA GLY A 40 -0.50 9.56 -11.61
C GLY A 40 -0.24 8.22 -10.93
N CYS A 41 0.24 8.21 -9.67
CA CYS A 41 0.43 7.00 -8.85
C CYS A 41 1.17 5.89 -9.62
N ARG A 42 2.37 6.22 -10.11
CA ARG A 42 3.16 5.30 -10.94
C ARG A 42 3.49 4.03 -10.15
N VAL A 43 3.20 2.88 -10.76
CA VAL A 43 3.60 1.56 -10.27
C VAL A 43 4.80 1.07 -11.06
N ASP A 44 5.84 0.63 -10.36
CA ASP A 44 7.01 -0.04 -10.93
C ASP A 44 6.82 -1.56 -10.78
N TYR A 45 6.71 -2.24 -11.92
CA TYR A 45 6.47 -3.69 -11.96
C TYR A 45 7.76 -4.52 -11.88
N GLY A 46 8.92 -3.87 -11.73
CA GLY A 46 10.22 -4.53 -11.61
C GLY A 46 11.04 -4.53 -12.89
N VAL A 47 12.21 -5.16 -12.80
CA VAL A 47 13.25 -5.15 -13.85
C VAL A 47 13.75 -6.55 -14.12
N GLY A 48 13.77 -6.94 -15.41
CA GLY A 48 14.21 -8.27 -15.83
C GLY A 48 13.42 -9.36 -15.12
N ARG A 49 14.10 -10.19 -14.33
CA ARG A 49 13.51 -11.32 -13.58
C ARG A 49 13.15 -10.98 -12.13
N ILE A 50 13.18 -9.71 -11.76
CA ILE A 50 12.94 -9.25 -10.39
C ILE A 50 11.63 -8.45 -10.37
N PRO A 51 10.49 -9.09 -10.04
CA PRO A 51 9.23 -8.38 -9.85
C PRO A 51 9.22 -7.57 -8.56
N PHE A 52 8.54 -6.42 -8.57
CA PHE A 52 8.25 -5.62 -7.37
C PHE A 52 6.77 -5.72 -7.02
N ALA A 53 6.44 -5.82 -5.71
CA ALA A 53 5.07 -5.86 -5.22
C ALA A 53 4.90 -5.03 -3.94
N GLY A 54 3.68 -4.60 -3.66
CA GLY A 54 3.35 -3.77 -2.51
C GLY A 54 3.99 -2.38 -2.56
N GLU A 55 4.48 -1.93 -1.41
CA GLU A 55 5.08 -0.60 -1.25
C GLU A 55 6.28 -0.36 -2.17
N VAL A 56 7.16 -1.36 -2.36
CA VAL A 56 8.33 -1.19 -3.25
C VAL A 56 7.93 -1.00 -4.72
N ALA A 57 6.77 -1.52 -5.12
CA ALA A 57 6.20 -1.29 -6.45
C ALA A 57 5.46 0.06 -6.55
N GLY A 58 5.27 0.78 -5.44
CA GLY A 58 4.49 2.02 -5.41
C GLY A 58 2.98 1.80 -5.27
N VAL A 59 2.54 0.61 -4.82
CA VAL A 59 1.13 0.34 -4.51
C VAL A 59 0.80 0.89 -3.11
N LEU A 60 0.77 2.21 -3.03
CA LEU A 60 0.68 2.99 -1.79
C LEU A 60 -0.71 3.63 -1.69
N ASN A 61 -1.59 3.06 -0.88
CA ASN A 61 -2.98 3.50 -0.75
C ASN A 61 -3.16 4.42 0.47
N PRO A 62 -3.79 5.61 0.33
CA PRO A 62 -3.88 6.58 1.42
C PRO A 62 -4.88 6.19 2.51
N MET A 63 -5.71 5.16 2.31
CA MET A 63 -6.78 4.76 3.24
C MET A 63 -6.35 3.72 4.29
N GLY A 64 -5.05 3.52 4.47
CA GLY A 64 -4.53 2.54 5.43
C GLY A 64 -4.59 1.09 4.93
N GLU A 65 -4.74 0.88 3.62
CA GLU A 65 -4.89 -0.45 3.00
C GLU A 65 -3.55 -1.06 2.56
N GLY A 66 -2.43 -0.66 3.18
CA GLY A 66 -1.08 -1.09 2.76
C GLY A 66 -0.90 -2.61 2.76
N ILE A 67 -1.43 -3.31 3.78
CA ILE A 67 -1.39 -4.79 3.85
C ILE A 67 -2.20 -5.39 2.70
N SER A 68 -3.44 -4.93 2.50
CA SER A 68 -4.32 -5.44 1.44
C SER A 68 -3.75 -5.20 0.04
N ALA A 69 -3.18 -4.01 -0.19
CA ALA A 69 -2.50 -3.64 -1.42
C ALA A 69 -1.25 -4.51 -1.67
N GLY A 70 -0.45 -4.74 -0.62
CA GLY A 70 0.69 -5.64 -0.65
C GLY A 70 0.30 -7.08 -0.99
N MET A 71 -0.72 -7.62 -0.34
CA MET A 71 -1.22 -8.97 -0.63
C MET A 71 -1.81 -9.08 -2.04
N GLY A 72 -2.62 -8.09 -2.47
CA GLY A 72 -3.25 -8.11 -3.79
C GLY A 72 -2.22 -8.07 -4.92
N SER A 73 -1.25 -7.16 -4.84
CA SER A 73 -0.15 -7.10 -5.81
C SER A 73 0.75 -8.34 -5.76
N GLY A 74 1.07 -8.85 -4.57
CA GLY A 74 1.83 -10.09 -4.39
C GLY A 74 1.15 -11.31 -5.00
N TYR A 75 -0.16 -11.43 -4.82
CA TYR A 75 -0.97 -12.48 -5.44
C TYR A 75 -0.92 -12.38 -6.98
N CYS A 76 -1.16 -11.20 -7.54
CA CYS A 76 -1.15 -10.99 -8.98
C CYS A 76 0.20 -11.34 -9.61
N VAL A 77 1.32 -10.96 -8.99
CA VAL A 77 2.64 -11.29 -9.55
C VAL A 77 2.98 -12.77 -9.41
N ALA A 78 2.55 -13.42 -8.33
CA ALA A 78 2.73 -14.87 -8.17
C ALA A 78 1.99 -15.64 -9.27
N VAL A 79 0.74 -15.27 -9.56
CA VAL A 79 -0.04 -15.88 -10.65
C VAL A 79 0.64 -15.65 -12.00
N ALA A 80 1.06 -14.42 -12.31
CA ALA A 80 1.73 -14.11 -13.56
C ALA A 80 3.04 -14.92 -13.73
N VAL A 81 3.82 -15.09 -12.66
CA VAL A 81 5.04 -15.92 -12.67
C VAL A 81 4.70 -17.39 -12.89
N MET A 82 3.63 -17.91 -12.27
CA MET A 82 3.20 -19.30 -12.46
C MET A 82 2.79 -19.60 -13.90
N GLU A 83 2.13 -18.66 -14.58
CA GLU A 83 1.62 -18.84 -15.94
C GLU A 83 2.68 -18.60 -17.02
N HIS A 84 3.69 -17.75 -16.73
CA HIS A 84 4.63 -17.26 -17.74
C HIS A 84 6.10 -17.33 -17.31
N PHE A 85 6.45 -18.24 -16.40
CA PHE A 85 7.76 -18.34 -15.72
C PHE A 85 9.00 -18.06 -16.58
N ASP A 86 9.05 -18.63 -17.79
CA ASP A 86 10.23 -18.53 -18.66
C ASP A 86 10.36 -17.19 -19.39
N ASN A 87 9.28 -16.40 -19.46
CA ASN A 87 9.21 -15.14 -20.20
C ASN A 87 8.92 -13.95 -19.26
N PRO A 88 9.98 -13.26 -18.77
CA PRO A 88 9.82 -12.17 -17.81
C PRO A 88 9.01 -10.98 -18.35
N GLU A 89 9.05 -10.74 -19.66
CA GLU A 89 8.28 -9.67 -20.28
C GLU A 89 6.78 -9.99 -20.25
N THR A 90 6.41 -11.24 -20.53
CA THR A 90 5.01 -11.69 -20.43
C THR A 90 4.53 -11.71 -18.98
N VAL A 91 5.37 -12.15 -18.02
CA VAL A 91 5.07 -12.05 -16.58
C VAL A 91 4.75 -10.61 -16.20
N ARG A 92 5.60 -9.65 -16.60
CA ARG A 92 5.43 -8.25 -16.25
C ARG A 92 4.16 -7.66 -16.85
N GLU A 93 3.84 -8.00 -18.09
CA GLU A 93 2.63 -7.53 -18.75
C GLU A 93 1.36 -8.14 -18.13
N ALA A 94 1.35 -9.45 -17.84
CA ALA A 94 0.24 -10.11 -17.15
C ALA A 94 0.03 -9.56 -15.72
N TYR A 95 1.13 -9.31 -15.00
CA TYR A 95 1.08 -8.69 -13.68
C TYR A 95 0.53 -7.25 -13.75
N ARG A 96 0.97 -6.45 -14.72
CA ARG A 96 0.45 -5.10 -14.96
C ARG A 96 -1.05 -5.10 -15.25
N GLN A 97 -1.50 -6.01 -16.12
CA GLN A 97 -2.92 -6.10 -16.49
C GLN A 97 -3.79 -6.55 -15.31
N SER A 98 -3.36 -7.57 -14.58
CA SER A 98 -4.10 -8.11 -13.42
C SER A 98 -4.18 -7.14 -12.25
N THR A 99 -3.26 -6.19 -12.13
CA THR A 99 -3.26 -5.16 -11.07
C THR A 99 -3.91 -3.84 -11.46
N GLU A 100 -4.43 -3.69 -12.69
CA GLU A 100 -4.97 -2.41 -13.18
C GLU A 100 -6.16 -1.91 -12.32
N ASN A 101 -7.01 -2.82 -11.84
CA ASN A 101 -8.12 -2.48 -10.94
C ASN A 101 -7.61 -1.94 -9.59
N LEU A 102 -6.59 -2.58 -9.01
CA LEU A 102 -5.97 -2.17 -7.76
C LEU A 102 -5.33 -0.78 -7.91
N LYS A 103 -4.58 -0.57 -8.99
CA LYS A 103 -3.98 0.73 -9.33
C LYS A 103 -5.04 1.82 -9.53
N SER A 104 -6.09 1.51 -10.29
CA SER A 104 -7.19 2.45 -10.54
C SER A 104 -7.93 2.84 -9.25
N TYR A 105 -8.10 1.89 -8.33
CA TYR A 105 -8.69 2.15 -7.02
C TYR A 105 -7.82 3.09 -6.18
N MET A 106 -6.53 2.78 -6.08
CA MET A 106 -5.54 3.62 -5.41
C MET A 106 -5.50 5.05 -5.97
N GLN A 107 -5.52 5.22 -7.30
CA GLN A 107 -5.55 6.54 -7.95
C GLN A 107 -6.77 7.37 -7.54
N ARG A 108 -7.96 6.76 -7.48
CA ARG A 108 -9.18 7.46 -7.06
C ARG A 108 -9.11 7.90 -5.60
N GLN A 109 -8.54 7.08 -4.72
CA GLN A 109 -8.39 7.43 -3.31
C GLN A 109 -7.39 8.57 -3.12
N TRP A 110 -6.31 8.60 -3.88
CA TRP A 110 -5.39 9.73 -3.87
C TRP A 110 -6.02 11.02 -4.37
N SER A 111 -6.76 10.96 -5.47
CA SER A 111 -7.50 12.12 -5.99
C SER A 111 -8.52 12.64 -4.96
N LEU A 112 -9.25 11.73 -4.29
CA LEU A 112 -10.17 12.09 -3.20
C LEU A 112 -9.44 12.82 -2.07
N VAL A 113 -8.32 12.28 -1.58
CA VAL A 113 -7.55 12.89 -0.50
C VAL A 113 -6.93 14.22 -0.93
N GLY A 114 -6.50 14.34 -2.19
CA GLY A 114 -6.00 15.59 -2.77
C GLY A 114 -7.06 16.70 -2.80
N GLY A 115 -8.31 16.35 -3.12
CA GLY A 115 -9.44 17.28 -3.07
C GLY A 115 -9.88 17.66 -1.64
N MET A 116 -9.65 16.80 -0.65
CA MET A 116 -10.07 17.05 0.75
C MET A 116 -9.02 17.79 1.57
N ALA A 117 -7.73 17.62 1.29
CA ALA A 117 -6.64 18.13 2.10
C ALA A 117 -5.63 18.90 1.25
N GLY A 118 -5.39 20.17 1.60
CA GLY A 118 -4.41 21.01 0.90
C GLY A 118 -2.98 20.46 0.88
N THR A 119 -2.63 19.57 1.82
CA THR A 119 -1.34 18.87 1.88
C THR A 119 -1.07 17.98 0.68
N PHE A 120 -2.12 17.49 -0.01
CA PHE A 120 -2.01 16.54 -1.11
C PHE A 120 -2.59 17.12 -2.41
N ARG A 121 -2.68 18.45 -2.54
CA ARG A 121 -3.35 19.10 -3.65
C ARG A 121 -2.76 18.74 -5.01
N GLU A 122 -1.47 18.39 -5.09
CA GLU A 122 -0.88 17.89 -6.34
C GLU A 122 -1.49 16.58 -6.86
N MET A 123 -2.28 15.86 -6.04
CA MET A 123 -2.91 14.59 -6.40
C MET A 123 -4.29 14.73 -7.07
N GLU A 124 -4.84 15.95 -7.14
CA GLU A 124 -6.07 16.28 -7.88
C GLU A 124 -5.86 16.17 -9.40
#